data_AF-A0A929KA11-F1
#
_entry.id   AF-A0A929KA11-F1
#
_cell.length_a   1.000
_cell.length_b   1.000
_cell.length_c   1.000
_cell.angle_alpha   90.00
_cell.angle_beta   90.00
_cell.angle_gamma   90.00
#
_symmetry.space_group_name_H-M   'P 1'
#
loop_
_entity.id
_entity.type
_entity.pdbx_description
1 polymer ?
#
loop_
_entity_poly.entity_id
_entity_poly.type
_entity_poly.pdbx_seq_one_letter_code
_entity_poly.pdbx_strand_id
1 'polypeptide(L)'
;KNRFVIENYNWAEPFSSFFPGIGGKWGVPLWIYYVNRVQAISSMGVRDKDNAIMEFFPFNKACQLVGNQGFRTFLKTADGCLYEPFRPSEDEKISQRMIISAEELELSEINSDLGIQITVDYFPLVNLPVAGLVRRVSIRNQRKKRLKIELIDGLPLILPFGMNQ
;
A
#
# COMPACT_ATOMS: atom_id res chain seq x y z
N LYS A 1 -12.17 15.62 4.76
CA LYS A 1 -13.00 16.44 3.84
C LYS A 1 -12.20 16.60 2.55
N ASN A 2 -12.82 16.36 1.38
CA ASN A 2 -12.20 16.05 0.07
C ASN A 2 -11.40 14.74 0.05
N ARG A 3 -12.13 13.62 -0.02
CA ARG A 3 -11.59 12.30 -0.33
C ARG A 3 -12.14 11.86 -1.68
N PHE A 4 -11.27 11.42 -2.57
CA PHE A 4 -11.64 10.78 -3.83
C PHE A 4 -11.65 9.27 -3.62
N VAL A 5 -12.75 8.61 -3.98
CA VAL A 5 -12.94 7.17 -3.74
C VAL A 5 -13.04 6.46 -5.08
N ILE A 6 -12.28 5.37 -5.22
CA ILE A 6 -12.30 4.49 -6.38
C ILE A 6 -12.70 3.11 -5.89
N GLU A 7 -13.92 2.72 -6.22
CA GLU A 7 -14.45 1.39 -5.97
C GLU A 7 -13.82 0.39 -6.95
N ASN A 8 -13.47 -0.79 -6.45
CA ASN A 8 -12.78 -1.87 -7.17
C ASN A 8 -11.58 -1.36 -8.00
N TYR A 9 -10.75 -0.51 -7.38
CA TYR A 9 -9.68 0.24 -8.05
C TYR A 9 -8.68 -0.60 -8.85
N ASN A 10 -8.49 -1.88 -8.52
CA ASN A 10 -7.65 -2.80 -9.30
C ASN A 10 -8.15 -3.00 -10.74
N TRP A 11 -9.45 -2.84 -10.98
CA TRP A 11 -10.10 -2.93 -12.30
C TRP A 11 -10.35 -1.57 -12.96
N ALA A 12 -10.17 -0.47 -12.21
CA ALA A 12 -10.27 0.88 -12.77
C ALA A 12 -9.12 1.16 -13.77
N GLU A 13 -9.32 2.18 -14.60
CA GLU A 13 -8.31 2.64 -15.56
C GLU A 13 -6.96 2.84 -14.83
N PRO A 14 -5.87 2.24 -15.34
CA PRO A 14 -4.57 2.37 -14.72
C PRO A 14 -4.16 3.85 -14.58
N PHE A 15 -3.70 4.26 -13.39
CA PHE A 15 -3.06 5.56 -13.19
C PHE A 15 -1.93 5.46 -12.16
N SER A 16 -1.12 6.52 -12.12
CA SER A 16 -0.09 6.69 -11.11
C SER A 16 -0.02 8.14 -10.65
N SER A 17 0.51 8.35 -9.46
CA SER A 17 0.73 9.68 -8.90
C SER A 17 1.84 9.66 -7.85
N PHE A 18 2.18 10.83 -7.35
CA PHE A 18 3.10 11.03 -6.24
C PHE A 18 2.37 11.62 -5.04
N PHE A 19 2.83 11.28 -3.84
CA PHE A 19 2.53 12.10 -2.66
C PHE A 19 3.14 13.49 -2.85
N PRO A 20 2.58 14.54 -2.20
CA PRO A 20 3.01 15.92 -2.40
C PRO A 20 4.45 16.22 -1.93
N GLY A 21 5.17 15.26 -1.34
CA GLY A 21 6.57 15.40 -0.95
C GLY A 21 6.80 16.39 0.19
N ILE A 22 5.78 16.65 1.02
CA ILE A 22 5.84 17.63 2.11
C ILE A 22 6.31 16.95 3.39
N GLY A 23 7.52 17.29 3.85
CA GLY A 23 8.08 16.82 5.13
C GLY A 23 7.71 17.69 6.34
N GLY A 24 7.07 18.84 6.15
CA GLY A 24 6.90 19.85 7.21
C GLY A 24 8.17 20.68 7.45
N LYS A 25 8.09 21.70 8.32
CA LYS A 25 9.16 22.70 8.51
C LYS A 25 10.51 22.09 8.92
N TRP A 26 10.45 21.00 9.68
CA TRP A 26 11.64 20.34 10.24
C TRP A 26 11.86 18.94 9.68
N GLY A 27 11.03 18.50 8.74
CA GLY A 27 11.09 17.15 8.23
C GLY A 27 11.90 17.00 6.96
N VAL A 28 12.32 15.77 6.69
CA VAL A 28 13.00 15.40 5.46
C VAL A 28 11.94 14.91 4.47
N PRO A 29 11.77 15.55 3.29
CA PRO A 29 10.77 15.14 2.32
C PRO A 29 11.10 13.78 1.70
N LEU A 30 10.06 12.97 1.51
CA LEU A 30 10.12 11.67 0.83
C LEU A 30 9.32 11.79 -0.46
N TRP A 31 9.91 11.41 -1.60
CA TRP A 31 9.14 11.18 -2.81
C TRP A 31 8.56 9.76 -2.73
N ILE A 32 7.26 9.62 -2.98
CA ILE A 32 6.53 8.36 -2.85
C ILE A 32 5.67 8.20 -4.09
N TYR A 33 5.98 7.18 -4.89
CA TYR A 33 5.31 6.88 -6.14
C TYR A 33 4.35 5.70 -5.96
N TYR A 34 3.10 5.88 -6.37
CA TYR A 34 2.07 4.86 -6.25
C TYR A 34 1.26 4.69 -7.53
N VAL A 35 0.72 3.48 -7.70
CA VAL A 35 -0.18 3.09 -8.78
C VAL A 35 -1.50 2.59 -8.20
N ASN A 36 -2.58 2.56 -8.97
CA ASN A 36 -3.84 1.97 -8.55
C ASN A 36 -3.89 0.44 -8.74
N ARG A 37 -2.83 -0.25 -8.35
CA ARG A 37 -2.74 -1.71 -8.43
C ARG A 37 -2.21 -2.27 -7.12
N VAL A 38 -2.78 -3.39 -6.70
CA VAL A 38 -2.40 -4.14 -5.50
C VAL A 38 -2.26 -3.19 -4.31
N GLN A 39 -1.16 -3.21 -3.55
CA GLN A 39 -1.01 -2.36 -2.37
C GLN A 39 -0.40 -0.97 -2.67
N ALA A 40 -0.53 -0.52 -3.93
CA ALA A 40 -0.29 0.81 -4.45
C ALA A 40 1.16 1.32 -4.49
N ILE A 41 1.88 1.37 -3.37
CA ILE A 41 3.23 1.96 -3.34
C ILE A 41 4.18 1.12 -4.18
N SER A 42 4.73 1.73 -5.24
CA SER A 42 5.62 1.06 -6.18
C SER A 42 7.08 1.52 -6.07
N SER A 43 7.32 2.72 -5.54
CA SER A 43 8.68 3.24 -5.35
C SER A 43 8.67 4.37 -4.31
N MET A 44 9.80 4.58 -3.64
CA MET A 44 10.00 5.70 -2.72
C MET A 44 11.49 5.96 -2.47
N GLY A 45 11.81 7.19 -2.09
CA GLY A 45 13.18 7.58 -1.75
C GLY A 45 13.31 9.03 -1.32
N VAL A 46 14.55 9.44 -1.07
CA VAL A 46 14.86 10.77 -0.56
C VAL A 46 15.57 11.55 -1.66
N ARG A 47 15.31 12.86 -1.81
CA ARG A 47 16.00 13.77 -2.75
C ARG A 47 15.85 13.43 -4.24
N ASP A 48 16.41 12.33 -4.71
CA ASP A 48 16.52 11.94 -6.13
C ASP A 48 16.53 10.40 -6.29
N LYS A 49 16.66 9.93 -7.54
CA LYS A 49 16.66 8.50 -7.90
C LYS A 49 17.87 7.72 -7.37
N ASP A 50 18.99 8.38 -7.11
CA ASP A 50 20.22 7.74 -6.62
C ASP A 50 20.14 7.46 -5.11
N ASN A 51 19.08 7.95 -4.46
CA ASN A 51 18.77 7.76 -3.05
C ASN A 51 17.39 7.08 -2.89
N ALA A 52 17.09 6.18 -3.82
CA ALA A 52 15.90 5.34 -3.80
C ALA A 52 15.96 4.28 -2.70
N ILE A 53 14.89 4.17 -1.91
CA ILE A 53 14.68 3.05 -0.96
C ILE A 53 14.08 1.86 -1.71
N MET A 54 13.25 2.14 -2.71
CA MET A 54 12.70 1.17 -3.66
C MET A 54 12.99 1.64 -5.07
N GLU A 55 13.36 0.74 -5.97
CA GLU A 55 13.69 1.09 -7.36
C GLU A 55 12.55 1.83 -8.06
N PHE A 56 12.89 2.85 -8.86
CA PHE A 56 11.90 3.61 -9.62
C PHE A 56 11.71 2.98 -10.99
N PHE A 57 10.47 2.61 -11.30
CA PHE A 57 10.09 2.09 -12.61
C PHE A 57 9.10 3.01 -13.30
N PRO A 58 9.16 3.14 -14.65
CA PRO A 58 8.10 3.76 -15.42
C PRO A 58 6.75 3.09 -15.16
N PHE A 59 5.68 3.86 -15.34
CA PHE A 59 4.31 3.50 -14.99
C PHE A 59 3.87 2.08 -15.41
N ASN A 60 4.13 1.69 -16.65
CA ASN A 60 3.75 0.37 -17.16
C ASN A 60 4.42 -0.77 -16.37
N LYS A 61 5.72 -0.64 -16.06
CA LYS A 61 6.47 -1.61 -15.25
C LYS A 61 6.05 -1.56 -13.79
N ALA A 62 5.80 -0.37 -13.24
CA ALA A 62 5.29 -0.20 -11.88
C ALA A 62 3.98 -0.98 -11.67
N CYS A 63 3.02 -0.85 -12.59
CA CYS A 63 1.76 -1.61 -12.55
C CYS A 63 1.97 -3.13 -12.62
N GLN A 64 2.96 -3.61 -13.38
CA GLN A 64 3.27 -5.04 -13.51
C GLN A 64 3.97 -5.60 -12.26
N LEU A 65 4.87 -4.82 -11.66
CA LEU A 65 5.78 -5.29 -10.62
C LEU A 65 5.27 -5.01 -9.20
N VAL A 66 4.37 -4.06 -8.99
CA VAL A 66 3.92 -3.64 -7.64
C VAL A 66 3.39 -4.81 -6.80
N GLY A 67 2.74 -5.80 -7.43
CA GLY A 67 2.26 -6.99 -6.73
C GLY A 67 3.35 -7.93 -6.25
N ASN A 68 4.58 -7.81 -6.75
CA ASN A 68 5.71 -8.67 -6.40
C ASN A 68 6.79 -7.93 -5.61
N GLN A 69 6.99 -6.64 -5.89
CA GLN A 69 8.06 -5.82 -5.33
C GLN A 69 7.55 -4.76 -4.34
N GLY A 70 6.26 -4.39 -4.40
CA GLY A 70 5.63 -3.48 -3.44
C GLY A 70 5.23 -4.17 -2.14
N PHE A 71 4.53 -3.45 -1.27
CA PHE A 71 4.05 -4.02 0.00
C PHE A 71 3.13 -5.22 -0.21
N ARG A 72 3.27 -6.21 0.66
CA ARG A 72 2.46 -7.43 0.66
C ARG A 72 2.04 -7.78 2.07
N THR A 73 0.85 -8.34 2.16
CA THR A 73 0.23 -8.80 3.39
C THR A 73 -0.31 -10.19 3.12
N PHE A 74 -0.06 -11.14 4.00
CA PHE A 74 -0.63 -12.48 3.89
C PHE A 74 -1.23 -12.88 5.24
N LEU A 75 -2.41 -13.46 5.16
CA LEU A 75 -3.12 -14.02 6.29
C LEU A 75 -3.26 -15.52 6.08
N LYS A 76 -2.96 -16.31 7.10
CA LYS A 76 -3.30 -17.72 7.14
C LYS A 76 -4.31 -17.94 8.25
N THR A 77 -5.47 -18.48 7.89
CA THR A 77 -6.54 -18.80 8.83
C THR A 77 -6.32 -20.20 9.44
N ALA A 78 -7.02 -20.49 10.53
CA ALA A 78 -6.81 -21.73 11.30
C ALA A 78 -7.12 -23.02 10.53
N ASP A 79 -7.96 -22.97 9.50
CA ASP A 79 -8.26 -24.10 8.61
C ASP A 79 -7.19 -24.29 7.52
N GLY A 80 -6.17 -23.44 7.50
CA GLY A 80 -5.06 -23.49 6.54
C GLY A 80 -5.26 -22.63 5.30
N CYS A 81 -6.41 -21.93 5.14
CA CYS A 81 -6.60 -21.04 4.00
C CYS A 81 -5.62 -19.85 4.06
N LEU A 82 -4.79 -19.74 3.01
CA LEU A 82 -3.87 -18.63 2.77
C LEU A 82 -4.58 -17.56 1.92
N TYR A 83 -4.50 -16.31 2.36
CA TYR A 83 -5.16 -15.18 1.75
C TYR A 83 -4.22 -13.99 1.60
N GLU A 84 -4.15 -13.41 0.42
CA GLU A 84 -3.39 -12.18 0.12
C GLU A 84 -4.37 -11.07 -0.30
N PRO A 85 -4.72 -10.12 0.59
CA PRO A 85 -5.61 -9.02 0.27
C PRO A 85 -5.05 -8.11 -0.82
N PHE A 86 -5.95 -7.32 -1.41
CA PHE A 86 -5.72 -6.31 -2.44
C PHE A 86 -5.29 -6.85 -3.80
N ARG A 87 -5.27 -8.18 -4.00
CA ARG A 87 -5.11 -8.79 -5.33
C ARG A 87 -6.36 -8.53 -6.19
N PRO A 88 -6.23 -8.29 -7.50
CA PRO A 88 -7.39 -8.23 -8.39
C PRO A 88 -8.24 -9.50 -8.21
N SER A 89 -9.54 -9.31 -7.96
CA SER A 89 -10.49 -10.39 -7.73
C SER A 89 -11.78 -10.12 -8.49
N GLU A 90 -12.36 -11.16 -9.07
CA GLU A 90 -13.70 -11.15 -9.67
C GLU A 90 -14.76 -11.69 -8.70
N ASP A 91 -14.37 -12.14 -7.51
CA ASP A 91 -15.29 -12.61 -6.48
C ASP A 91 -16.10 -11.44 -5.90
N GLU A 92 -17.41 -11.47 -6.09
CA GLU A 92 -18.37 -10.46 -5.60
C GLU A 92 -18.36 -10.29 -4.08
N LYS A 93 -17.82 -11.26 -3.34
CA LYS A 93 -17.69 -11.22 -1.89
C LYS A 93 -16.48 -10.43 -1.42
N ILE A 94 -15.62 -10.01 -2.34
CA ILE A 94 -14.45 -9.18 -2.12
C ILE A 94 -14.73 -7.79 -2.70
N SER A 95 -14.80 -6.79 -1.83
CA SER A 95 -14.90 -5.38 -2.24
C SER A 95 -13.62 -4.66 -1.90
N GLN A 96 -13.05 -3.93 -2.86
CA GLN A 96 -11.78 -3.20 -2.69
C GLN A 96 -11.98 -1.72 -2.99
N ARG A 97 -11.37 -0.85 -2.18
CA ARG A 97 -11.46 0.60 -2.35
C ARG A 97 -10.10 1.24 -2.21
N MET A 98 -9.85 2.22 -3.06
CA MET A 98 -8.76 3.17 -2.92
C MET A 98 -9.34 4.54 -2.60
N ILE A 99 -8.86 5.16 -1.54
CA ILE A 99 -9.35 6.44 -1.03
C ILE A 99 -8.15 7.39 -0.99
N ILE A 100 -8.22 8.46 -1.76
CA ILE A 100 -7.13 9.42 -1.95
C ILE A 100 -7.54 10.75 -1.33
N SER A 101 -6.65 11.35 -0.56
CA SER A 101 -6.79 12.71 -0.04
C SER A 101 -5.50 13.50 -0.30
N ALA A 102 -5.39 14.70 0.25
CA ALA A 102 -4.18 15.51 0.09
C ALA A 102 -2.97 14.95 0.88
N GLU A 103 -3.19 14.26 2.00
CA GLU A 103 -2.12 13.82 2.91
C GLU A 103 -1.97 12.30 3.03
N GLU A 104 -3.02 11.55 2.71
CA GLU A 104 -3.10 10.09 2.91
C GLU A 104 -3.63 9.35 1.68
N LEU A 105 -3.13 8.12 1.50
CA LEU A 105 -3.69 7.10 0.63
C LEU A 105 -4.17 5.93 1.49
N GLU A 106 -5.47 5.65 1.46
CA GLU A 106 -6.09 4.55 2.18
C GLU A 106 -6.53 3.47 1.17
N LEU A 107 -6.22 2.20 1.47
CA LEU A 107 -6.76 1.03 0.80
C LEU A 107 -7.66 0.29 1.79
N SER A 108 -8.84 -0.12 1.35
CA SER A 108 -9.75 -0.94 2.16
C SER A 108 -10.20 -2.14 1.36
N GLU A 109 -10.12 -3.32 1.95
CA GLU A 109 -10.71 -4.53 1.42
C GLU A 109 -11.64 -5.17 2.46
N ILE A 110 -12.80 -5.65 2.00
CA ILE A 110 -13.68 -6.49 2.80
C ILE A 110 -13.79 -7.82 2.07
N ASN A 111 -13.44 -8.92 2.76
CA ASN A 111 -13.71 -10.27 2.31
C ASN A 111 -14.82 -10.85 3.20
N SER A 112 -16.02 -10.97 2.65
CA SER A 112 -17.21 -11.42 3.38
C SER A 112 -17.16 -12.91 3.72
N ASP A 113 -16.53 -13.71 2.86
CA ASP A 113 -16.35 -15.16 3.06
C ASP A 113 -15.42 -15.48 4.22
N LEU A 114 -14.36 -14.70 4.42
CA LEU A 114 -13.51 -14.78 5.59
C LEU A 114 -14.09 -13.99 6.77
N GLY A 115 -14.97 -13.01 6.50
CA GLY A 115 -15.48 -12.07 7.48
C GLY A 115 -14.39 -11.16 8.04
N ILE A 116 -13.47 -10.73 7.18
CA ILE A 116 -12.33 -9.87 7.53
C ILE A 116 -12.44 -8.57 6.73
N GLN A 117 -12.19 -7.45 7.40
CA GLN A 117 -11.87 -6.18 6.76
C GLN A 117 -10.40 -5.86 7.02
N ILE A 118 -9.66 -5.51 5.96
CA ILE A 118 -8.27 -5.04 6.05
C ILE A 118 -8.22 -3.62 5.50
N THR A 119 -7.60 -2.72 6.25
CA THR A 119 -7.33 -1.35 5.84
C THR A 119 -5.84 -1.07 5.90
N VAL A 120 -5.30 -0.40 4.90
CA VAL A 120 -3.93 0.07 4.84
C VAL A 120 -3.95 1.58 4.64
N ASP A 121 -3.38 2.31 5.59
CA ASP A 121 -3.16 3.76 5.46
C ASP A 121 -1.69 4.04 5.16
N TYR A 122 -1.45 4.90 4.19
CA TYR A 122 -0.13 5.44 3.85
C TYR A 122 -0.09 6.94 4.05
N PHE A 123 0.90 7.42 4.78
CA PHE A 123 1.17 8.85 4.94
C PHE A 123 2.64 9.12 5.25
N PRO A 124 3.20 10.25 4.80
CA PRO A 124 4.58 10.60 5.10
C PRO A 124 4.74 10.95 6.58
N LEU A 125 5.91 10.63 7.12
CA LEU A 125 6.34 11.11 8.43
C LEU A 125 6.77 12.58 8.29
N VAL A 126 6.17 13.47 9.08
CA VAL A 126 6.41 14.92 9.00
C VAL A 126 7.01 15.49 10.27
N ASN A 127 7.74 16.60 10.15
CA ASN A 127 8.40 17.35 11.23
C ASN A 127 9.41 16.53 12.06
N LEU A 128 9.98 15.46 11.49
CA LEU A 128 11.04 14.67 12.10
C LEU A 128 12.30 14.68 11.23
N PRO A 129 13.50 14.64 11.80
CA PRO A 129 14.77 14.71 11.07
C PRO A 129 15.10 13.39 10.33
N VAL A 130 14.08 12.69 9.85
CA VAL A 130 14.17 11.44 9.09
C VAL A 130 13.05 11.40 8.06
N ALA A 131 13.36 10.95 6.84
CA ALA A 131 12.35 10.69 5.82
C ALA A 131 11.73 9.32 6.06
N GLY A 132 10.41 9.23 6.06
CA GLY A 132 9.72 7.98 6.33
C GLY A 132 8.35 7.94 5.70
N LEU A 133 7.96 6.76 5.22
CA LEU A 133 6.59 6.43 4.90
C LEU A 133 6.03 5.63 6.08
N VAL A 134 4.93 6.09 6.65
CA VAL A 134 4.17 5.29 7.61
C VAL A 134 3.16 4.47 6.82
N ARG A 135 3.20 3.15 7.02
CA ARG A 135 2.19 2.20 6.59
C ARG A 135 1.50 1.65 7.82
N ARG A 136 0.19 1.85 7.94
CA ARG A 136 -0.62 1.32 9.05
C ARG A 136 -1.59 0.27 8.53
N VAL A 137 -1.41 -0.98 8.94
CA VAL A 137 -2.29 -2.10 8.59
C VAL A 137 -3.25 -2.38 9.75
N SER A 138 -4.55 -2.28 9.47
CA SER A 138 -5.62 -2.56 10.43
C SER A 138 -6.42 -3.76 9.96
N ILE A 139 -6.58 -4.78 10.81
CA ILE A 139 -7.36 -5.98 10.51
C ILE A 139 -8.52 -6.06 11.49
N ARG A 140 -9.74 -6.12 10.96
CA ARG A 140 -10.97 -6.20 11.74
C ARG A 140 -11.72 -7.49 11.44
N ASN A 141 -11.93 -8.30 12.48
CA ASN A 141 -12.85 -9.43 12.43
C ASN A 141 -14.30 -8.90 12.46
N GLN A 142 -15.07 -9.21 11.41
CA GLN A 142 -16.48 -8.82 11.29
C GLN A 142 -17.45 -9.90 11.82
N ARG A 143 -16.93 -11.05 12.25
CA ARG A 143 -17.71 -12.15 12.82
C ARG A 143 -17.83 -12.01 14.33
N LYS A 144 -18.89 -12.60 14.88
CA LYS A 144 -19.07 -12.74 16.33
C LYS A 144 -18.09 -13.74 16.96
N LYS A 145 -17.64 -14.72 16.17
CA LYS A 145 -16.70 -15.76 16.63
C LYS A 145 -15.26 -15.23 16.56
N ARG A 146 -14.44 -15.62 17.53
CA ARG A 146 -13.00 -15.32 17.51
C ARG A 146 -12.36 -15.95 16.29
N LEU A 147 -11.55 -15.17 15.57
CA LEU A 147 -10.75 -15.61 14.44
C LEU A 147 -9.30 -15.72 14.88
N LYS A 148 -8.66 -16.85 14.56
CA LYS A 148 -7.21 -17.02 14.68
C LYS A 148 -6.59 -16.85 13.30
N ILE A 149 -5.65 -15.93 13.21
CA ILE A 149 -4.88 -15.66 11.99
C ILE A 149 -3.38 -15.65 12.32
N GLU A 150 -2.59 -16.15 11.39
CA GLU A 150 -1.15 -15.90 11.29
C GLU A 150 -0.94 -14.82 10.23
N LEU A 151 -0.10 -13.83 10.50
CA LEU A 151 0.09 -12.65 9.66
C LEU A 151 1.57 -12.51 9.30
N ILE A 152 1.83 -12.23 8.03
CA ILE A 152 3.10 -11.65 7.57
C ILE A 152 2.77 -10.41 6.74
N ASP A 153 3.37 -9.29 7.08
CA ASP A 153 3.18 -8.01 6.40
C ASP A 153 4.53 -7.33 6.23
N GLY A 154 4.77 -6.71 5.08
CA GLY A 154 5.95 -5.89 4.90
C GLY A 154 6.27 -5.62 3.44
N LEU A 155 7.44 -5.03 3.27
CA LEU A 155 8.02 -4.72 1.97
C LEU A 155 9.07 -5.80 1.62
N PRO A 156 8.92 -6.51 0.50
CA PRO A 156 9.82 -7.61 0.15
C PRO A 156 11.15 -7.14 -0.47
N LEU A 157 11.22 -5.89 -0.96
CA LEU A 157 12.38 -5.35 -1.68
C LEU A 157 12.77 -3.97 -1.14
N ILE A 158 14.00 -3.85 -0.63
CA ILE A 158 14.62 -2.60 -0.20
C ILE A 158 16.01 -2.52 -0.82
N LEU A 159 16.33 -1.38 -1.42
CA LEU A 159 17.65 -1.12 -1.99
C LEU A 159 18.67 -0.79 -0.89
N PRO A 160 19.87 -1.39 -0.90
CA PRO A 160 20.95 -0.94 -0.05
C PRO A 160 21.39 0.48 -0.42
N PHE A 161 21.88 1.21 0.58
CA PHE A 161 22.42 2.55 0.39
C PHE A 161 23.66 2.56 -0.52
N GLY A 162 23.81 3.61 -1.34
CA GLY A 162 24.98 3.80 -2.21
C GLY A 162 24.89 3.12 -3.57
N MET A 163 23.72 2.63 -3.96
CA MET A 163 23.48 2.18 -5.33
C MET A 163 23.07 3.35 -6.21
N ASN A 164 23.75 3.52 -7.34
CA ASN A 164 23.41 4.54 -8.34
C ASN A 164 22.47 3.93 -9.39
N GLN A 165 21.47 4.70 -9.82
CA GLN A 165 20.55 4.30 -10.91
C GLN A 165 20.86 5.03 -12.21
#